data_AF-A0A257CSP3-F1
#
_entry.id   AF-A0A257CSP3-F1
#
_cell.length_a   1.000
_cell.length_b   1.000
_cell.length_c   1.000
_cell.angle_alpha   90.00
_cell.angle_beta   90.00
_cell.angle_gamma   90.00
#
_symmetry.space_group_name_H-M   'P 1'
#
loop_
_entity.id
_entity.type
_entity.pdbx_description
1 polymer ?
#
loop_
_entity_poly.entity_id
_entity_poly.type
_entity_poly.pdbx_seq_one_letter_code
_entity_poly.pdbx_strand_id
1 'polypeptide(L)'
;MLNHHSIQPALRPFRHRGQHGVVLVVALIMLVVISLLAAFSIRNATSSETVAGNVRTTQLATQAAEIALRYCEDGLLQSFAVTPTFTITPSFILGAMNPPRALRKVSNTMEYWDTSSSVTNNAVLVIPTSALGGATSAYKRPPECIIEAMQVLNSANVLTTTSTYLITARGFGPEVSNADPAVRARPTGSEVWLQSTLEF
;
A
#
# COMPACT_ATOMS: atom_id res chain seq x y z
N MET A 1 98.60 -25.60 -23.16
CA MET A 1 97.64 -24.62 -22.61
C MET A 1 96.55 -24.41 -23.66
N LEU A 2 95.30 -24.71 -23.30
CA LEU A 2 94.16 -24.89 -24.21
C LEU A 2 93.55 -23.56 -24.67
N ASN A 3 93.31 -23.43 -25.99
CA ASN A 3 92.51 -22.35 -26.56
C ASN A 3 91.02 -22.70 -26.47
N HIS A 4 90.28 -21.93 -25.67
CA HIS A 4 88.85 -22.11 -25.46
C HIS A 4 88.08 -21.41 -26.59
N HIS A 5 87.46 -22.19 -27.47
CA HIS A 5 86.56 -21.69 -28.52
C HIS A 5 85.16 -21.51 -27.92
N SER A 6 84.69 -20.27 -27.79
CA SER A 6 83.36 -19.94 -27.27
C SER A 6 82.33 -19.95 -28.41
N ILE A 7 81.46 -20.97 -28.44
CA ILE A 7 80.32 -21.06 -29.35
C ILE A 7 79.12 -20.38 -28.66
N GLN A 8 78.67 -19.24 -29.18
CA GLN A 8 77.41 -18.64 -28.75
C GLN A 8 76.24 -19.17 -29.60
N PRO A 9 75.15 -19.68 -29.00
CA PRO A 9 73.95 -20.04 -29.74
C PRO A 9 73.14 -18.78 -30.09
N ALA A 10 72.93 -18.55 -31.38
CA ALA A 10 72.05 -17.50 -31.88
C ALA A 10 70.59 -17.81 -31.52
N LEU A 11 70.04 -17.09 -30.55
CA LEU A 11 68.60 -17.09 -30.26
C LEU A 11 67.84 -16.52 -31.47
N ARG A 12 67.10 -17.38 -32.17
CA ARG A 12 66.24 -16.97 -33.29
C ARG A 12 65.07 -16.15 -32.74
N PRO A 13 64.89 -14.88 -33.14
CA PRO A 13 63.75 -14.09 -32.70
C PRO A 13 62.47 -14.64 -33.35
N PHE A 14 61.44 -14.88 -32.52
CA PHE A 14 60.08 -15.12 -33.01
C PHE A 14 59.62 -13.89 -33.79
N ARG A 15 59.57 -14.01 -35.11
CA ARG A 15 59.09 -12.98 -36.01
C ARG A 15 57.57 -12.88 -35.85
N HIS A 16 57.11 -11.96 -35.00
CA HIS A 16 55.71 -11.57 -34.93
C HIS A 16 55.29 -11.02 -36.30
N ARG A 17 54.53 -11.84 -37.05
CA ARG A 17 53.83 -11.39 -38.26
C ARG A 17 52.75 -10.40 -37.83
N GLY A 18 52.84 -9.18 -38.34
CA GLY A 18 51.97 -8.08 -37.96
C GLY A 18 50.50 -8.36 -38.21
N GLN A 19 49.77 -8.69 -37.15
CA GLN A 19 48.31 -8.62 -37.08
C GLN A 19 47.94 -7.41 -36.23
N HIS A 20 48.18 -6.21 -36.76
CA HIS A 20 47.87 -4.95 -36.10
C HIS A 20 46.69 -4.32 -36.86
N GLY A 21 45.47 -4.59 -36.42
CA GLY A 21 44.28 -3.93 -36.99
C GLY A 21 42.96 -4.55 -36.53
N VAL A 22 42.89 -5.89 -36.45
CA VAL A 22 41.64 -6.60 -36.12
C VAL A 22 41.33 -6.57 -34.61
N VAL A 23 42.35 -6.55 -33.76
CA VAL A 23 42.19 -6.59 -32.29
C VAL A 23 41.36 -5.43 -31.76
N LEU A 24 41.56 -4.21 -32.26
CA LEU A 24 40.82 -3.03 -31.81
C LEU A 24 39.34 -3.10 -32.20
N VAL A 25 39.04 -3.57 -33.41
CA VAL A 25 37.66 -3.73 -33.89
C VAL A 25 36.93 -4.77 -33.05
N VAL A 26 37.57 -5.92 -32.79
CA VAL A 26 36.98 -6.98 -31.94
C VAL A 26 36.79 -6.49 -30.50
N ALA A 27 37.76 -5.77 -29.94
CA ALA A 27 37.65 -5.21 -28.60
C ALA A 27 36.49 -4.20 -28.49
N LEU A 28 36.30 -3.35 -29.50
CA LEU A 28 35.20 -2.37 -29.52
C LEU A 28 33.84 -3.06 -29.63
N ILE A 29 33.72 -4.08 -30.48
CA ILE A 29 32.49 -4.88 -30.59
C ILE A 29 32.17 -5.54 -29.24
N MET A 30 33.16 -6.17 -28.60
CA MET A 30 32.97 -6.81 -27.30
C MET A 30 32.58 -5.80 -26.22
N LEU A 31 33.20 -4.61 -26.21
CA LEU A 31 32.86 -3.54 -25.27
C LEU A 31 31.41 -3.09 -25.46
N VAL A 32 30.96 -2.91 -26.71
CA VAL A 32 29.57 -2.56 -27.02
C VAL A 32 28.60 -3.65 -26.56
N VAL A 33 28.90 -4.93 -26.82
CA VAL A 33 28.06 -6.05 -26.40
C VAL A 33 27.94 -6.11 -24.88
N ILE A 34 29.06 -6.02 -24.15
CA ILE A 34 29.05 -6.02 -22.68
C ILE A 34 28.27 -4.81 -22.14
N SER A 35 28.43 -3.63 -22.74
CA SER A 35 27.72 -2.42 -22.34
C SER A 35 26.21 -2.55 -22.50
N LEU A 36 25.74 -3.16 -23.60
CA LEU A 36 24.33 -3.41 -23.84
C LEU A 36 23.75 -4.41 -22.82
N LEU A 37 24.48 -5.49 -22.52
CA LEU A 37 24.07 -6.48 -21.51
C LEU A 37 23.99 -5.84 -20.11
N ALA A 38 24.98 -5.02 -19.75
CA ALA A 38 24.98 -4.28 -18.50
C ALA A 38 23.80 -3.31 -18.41
N ALA A 39 23.55 -2.52 -19.46
CA ALA A 39 22.43 -1.59 -19.52
C ALA A 39 21.07 -2.30 -19.41
N PHE A 40 20.92 -3.46 -20.06
CA PHE A 40 19.72 -4.29 -19.96
C PHE A 40 19.50 -4.82 -18.54
N SER A 41 20.56 -5.34 -17.90
CA SER A 41 20.51 -5.83 -16.52
C SER A 41 20.09 -4.74 -15.54
N ILE A 42 20.66 -3.53 -15.65
CA ILE A 42 20.31 -2.38 -14.80
C ILE A 42 18.84 -2.01 -15.00
N ARG A 43 18.37 -1.90 -16.25
CA ARG A 43 16.97 -1.59 -16.55
C ARG A 43 16.02 -2.61 -15.92
N ASN A 44 16.31 -3.90 -16.05
CA ASN A 44 15.48 -4.93 -15.44
C ASN A 44 15.49 -4.86 -13.91
N ALA A 45 16.65 -4.60 -13.29
CA ALA A 45 16.74 -4.42 -11.85
C ALA A 45 15.90 -3.23 -11.36
N THR A 46 16.02 -2.08 -12.03
CA THR A 46 15.22 -0.88 -11.69
C THR A 46 13.72 -1.12 -11.84
N SER A 47 13.29 -1.84 -12.88
CA SER A 47 11.90 -2.23 -13.07
C SER A 47 11.40 -3.10 -11.90
N SER A 48 12.17 -4.14 -11.54
CA SER A 48 11.84 -5.02 -10.42
C SER A 48 11.74 -4.28 -9.09
N GLU A 49 12.63 -3.31 -8.84
CA GLU A 49 12.62 -2.49 -7.64
C GLU A 49 11.35 -1.63 -7.54
N THR A 50 10.91 -1.00 -8.63
CA THR A 50 9.67 -0.21 -8.63
C THR A 50 8.43 -1.07 -8.38
N VAL A 51 8.37 -2.27 -8.98
CA VAL A 51 7.27 -3.23 -8.74
C VAL A 51 7.29 -3.70 -7.29
N ALA A 52 8.46 -4.09 -6.76
CA ALA A 52 8.61 -4.51 -5.37
C ALA A 52 8.24 -3.39 -4.38
N GLY A 53 8.57 -2.13 -4.71
CA GLY A 53 8.18 -0.95 -3.95
C GLY A 53 6.66 -0.79 -3.89
N ASN A 54 5.98 -0.83 -5.03
CA ASN A 54 4.51 -0.71 -5.10
C ASN A 54 3.81 -1.89 -4.41
N VAL A 55 4.32 -3.12 -4.54
CA VAL A 55 3.81 -4.29 -3.81
C VAL A 55 3.97 -4.08 -2.31
N ARG A 56 5.11 -3.55 -1.85
CA ARG A 56 5.31 -3.29 -0.42
C ARG A 56 4.35 -2.22 0.12
N THR A 57 4.14 -1.10 -0.58
CA THR A 57 3.23 -0.05 -0.12
C THR A 57 1.78 -0.53 -0.08
N THR A 58 1.36 -1.29 -1.09
CA THR A 58 0.02 -1.90 -1.12
C THR A 58 -0.17 -2.95 -0.03
N GLN A 59 0.82 -3.79 0.27
CA GLN A 59 0.76 -4.75 1.38
C GLN A 59 0.70 -4.09 2.75
N LEU A 60 1.31 -2.92 2.92
CA LEU A 60 1.17 -2.15 4.16
C LEU A 60 -0.23 -1.50 4.24
N ALA A 61 -0.74 -0.99 3.13
CA ALA A 61 -2.10 -0.46 3.07
C ALA A 61 -3.16 -1.54 3.36
N THR A 62 -2.98 -2.78 2.88
CA THR A 62 -3.87 -3.91 3.20
C THR A 62 -3.82 -4.26 4.68
N GLN A 63 -2.62 -4.36 5.27
CA GLN A 63 -2.47 -4.61 6.71
C GLN A 63 -3.16 -3.52 7.54
N ALA A 64 -2.99 -2.25 7.17
CA ALA A 64 -3.68 -1.14 7.84
C ALA A 64 -5.20 -1.24 7.73
N ALA A 65 -5.72 -1.63 6.56
CA ALA A 65 -7.15 -1.84 6.34
C ALA A 65 -7.68 -3.02 7.18
N GLU A 66 -6.94 -4.12 7.29
CA GLU A 66 -7.30 -5.27 8.12
C GLU A 66 -7.33 -4.92 9.61
N ILE A 67 -6.38 -4.11 10.07
CA ILE A 67 -6.37 -3.62 11.46
C ILE A 67 -7.60 -2.77 11.73
N ALA A 68 -7.93 -1.84 10.83
CA ALA A 68 -9.13 -1.02 10.97
C ALA A 68 -10.40 -1.87 10.98
N LEU A 69 -10.50 -2.86 10.08
CA LEU A 69 -11.64 -3.75 10.01
C LEU A 69 -11.82 -4.52 11.33
N ARG A 70 -10.76 -5.18 11.81
CA ARG A 70 -10.79 -5.95 13.07
C ARG A 70 -11.13 -5.08 14.28
N TYR A 71 -10.56 -3.87 14.35
CA TYR A 71 -10.84 -2.94 15.44
C TYR A 71 -12.32 -2.52 15.47
N CYS A 72 -12.90 -2.28 14.30
CA CYS A 72 -14.30 -1.90 14.17
C CYS A 72 -15.26 -3.07 14.39
N GLU A 73 -14.88 -4.28 13.97
CA GLU A 73 -15.64 -5.49 14.29
C GLU A 73 -15.65 -5.75 15.80
N ASP A 74 -14.48 -5.73 16.45
CA ASP A 74 -14.39 -5.95 17.91
C ASP A 74 -15.13 -4.86 18.69
N GLY A 75 -14.92 -3.58 18.36
CA GLY A 75 -15.64 -2.50 19.04
C GLY A 75 -17.16 -2.58 18.85
N LEU A 76 -17.65 -3.08 17.71
CA LEU A 76 -19.09 -3.31 17.49
C LEU A 76 -19.59 -4.49 18.33
N LEU A 77 -18.84 -5.58 18.41
CA LEU A 77 -19.15 -6.73 19.27
C LEU A 77 -19.19 -6.33 20.75
N GLN A 78 -18.23 -5.53 21.20
CA GLN A 78 -18.17 -5.03 22.57
C GLN A 78 -19.38 -4.14 22.90
N SER A 79 -19.91 -3.38 21.94
CA SER A 79 -21.14 -2.59 22.15
C SER A 79 -22.37 -3.43 22.51
N PHE A 80 -22.35 -4.75 22.24
CA PHE A 80 -23.39 -5.70 22.65
C PHE A 80 -22.99 -6.59 23.85
N ALA A 81 -21.75 -6.46 24.35
CA ALA A 81 -21.26 -7.25 25.46
C ALA A 81 -21.86 -6.78 26.81
N VAL A 82 -21.99 -7.71 27.76
CA VAL A 82 -22.48 -7.40 29.13
C VAL A 82 -21.51 -6.50 29.89
N THR A 83 -20.20 -6.67 29.65
CA THR A 83 -19.12 -5.87 30.26
C THR A 83 -18.16 -5.40 29.16
N PRO A 84 -18.46 -4.29 28.46
CA PRO A 84 -17.62 -3.79 27.37
C PRO A 84 -16.28 -3.27 27.90
N THR A 85 -15.19 -3.60 27.20
CA THR A 85 -13.85 -3.03 27.48
C THR A 85 -13.62 -1.71 26.75
N PHE A 86 -14.27 -1.52 25.61
CA PHE A 86 -14.32 -0.31 24.81
C PHE A 86 -15.55 -0.38 23.89
N THR A 87 -16.13 0.75 23.49
CA THR A 87 -17.27 0.77 22.58
C THR A 87 -17.04 1.77 21.47
N ILE A 88 -17.59 1.45 20.31
CA ILE A 88 -17.71 2.37 19.19
C ILE A 88 -19.19 2.59 18.90
N THR A 89 -19.53 3.83 18.60
CA THR A 89 -20.89 4.15 18.15
C THR A 89 -20.96 3.96 16.64
N PRO A 90 -21.81 3.05 16.15
CA PRO A 90 -22.01 2.91 14.72
C PRO A 90 -22.55 4.22 14.16
N SER A 91 -22.04 4.59 13.00
CA SER A 91 -22.48 5.80 12.33
C SER A 91 -23.90 5.61 11.81
N PHE A 92 -24.83 6.37 12.39
CA PHE A 92 -26.16 6.50 11.83
C PHE A 92 -26.28 7.89 11.24
N ILE A 93 -25.81 8.05 10.00
CA ILE A 93 -26.28 9.20 9.24
C ILE A 93 -27.72 8.85 8.84
N LEU A 94 -28.66 9.16 9.74
CA LEU A 94 -29.94 9.65 9.27
C LEU A 94 -29.57 10.79 8.35
N GLY A 95 -29.73 10.58 7.05
CA GLY A 95 -29.86 11.71 6.16
C GLY A 95 -31.00 12.54 6.72
N ALA A 96 -30.68 13.60 7.47
CA ALA A 96 -31.55 14.75 7.61
C ALA A 96 -31.60 15.41 6.23
N MET A 97 -32.24 14.72 5.29
CA MET A 97 -32.70 15.25 4.03
C MET A 97 -34.18 14.93 3.99
N ASN A 98 -34.99 15.96 4.16
CA ASN A 98 -36.37 15.94 3.68
C ASN A 98 -36.32 15.68 2.16
N PRO A 99 -37.01 14.66 1.60
CA PRO A 99 -37.83 13.63 2.22
C PRO A 99 -37.05 12.37 2.65
N PRO A 100 -37.58 11.55 3.59
CA PRO A 100 -36.90 10.41 4.18
C PRO A 100 -36.91 9.19 3.24
N ARG A 101 -36.18 9.25 2.12
CA ARG A 101 -36.08 8.13 1.16
C ARG A 101 -34.75 8.13 0.43
N ALA A 102 -33.70 7.76 1.15
CA ALA A 102 -32.67 6.91 0.56
C ALA A 102 -32.02 6.13 1.70
N LEU A 103 -32.05 4.81 1.58
CA LEU A 103 -31.16 3.87 2.26
C LEU A 103 -29.72 4.13 1.77
N ARG A 104 -29.23 5.37 1.88
CA ARG A 104 -27.96 5.78 1.31
C ARG A 104 -26.87 5.30 2.24
N LYS A 105 -26.14 4.29 1.79
CA LYS A 105 -24.92 3.83 2.44
C LYS A 105 -23.91 4.98 2.41
N VAL A 106 -23.67 5.61 3.55
CA VAL A 106 -22.63 6.62 3.78
C VAL A 106 -21.28 6.14 3.25
N SER A 107 -20.98 4.85 3.42
CA SER A 107 -19.72 4.24 2.95
C SER A 107 -19.52 4.32 1.43
N ASN A 108 -20.60 4.33 0.64
CA ASN A 108 -20.51 4.33 -0.82
C ASN A 108 -20.28 5.71 -1.43
N THR A 109 -20.36 6.76 -0.61
CA THR A 109 -20.27 8.15 -1.04
C THR A 109 -18.92 8.70 -0.57
N MET A 110 -17.98 8.81 -1.51
CA MET A 110 -16.58 9.19 -1.25
C MET A 110 -16.43 10.50 -0.46
N GLU A 111 -17.37 11.43 -0.62
CA GLU A 111 -17.41 12.71 0.09
C GLU A 111 -17.43 12.55 1.62
N TYR A 112 -18.12 11.53 2.15
CA TYR A 112 -18.16 11.31 3.59
C TYR A 112 -16.81 10.86 4.15
N TRP A 113 -15.98 10.19 3.37
CA TRP A 113 -14.67 9.77 3.83
C TRP A 113 -13.68 10.93 3.96
N ASP A 114 -13.84 11.94 3.12
CA ASP A 114 -12.86 13.01 2.95
C ASP A 114 -13.29 14.34 3.56
N THR A 115 -14.43 14.41 4.25
CA THR A 115 -14.90 15.62 4.95
C THR A 115 -14.50 15.63 6.43
N SER A 116 -14.25 16.81 7.01
CA SER A 116 -13.98 16.94 8.46
C SER A 116 -15.23 16.71 9.31
N SER A 117 -16.41 17.06 8.77
CA SER A 117 -17.69 16.87 9.44
C SER A 117 -18.04 15.40 9.69
N SER A 118 -17.60 14.48 8.83
CA SER A 118 -17.87 13.06 9.03
C SER A 118 -17.09 12.49 10.22
N VAL A 119 -15.89 13.00 10.51
CA VAL A 119 -15.13 12.59 11.68
C VAL A 119 -15.73 13.19 12.95
N THR A 120 -16.09 14.48 12.93
CA THR A 120 -16.68 15.13 14.11
C THR A 120 -18.05 14.57 14.47
N ASN A 121 -18.83 14.12 13.49
CA ASN A 121 -20.12 13.45 13.71
C ASN A 121 -19.97 11.94 13.98
N ASN A 122 -18.74 11.45 14.19
CA ASN A 122 -18.43 10.03 14.41
C ASN A 122 -18.92 9.10 13.29
N ALA A 123 -19.09 9.64 12.09
CA ALA A 123 -19.45 8.88 10.91
C ALA A 123 -18.25 8.06 10.39
N VAL A 124 -17.10 8.71 10.29
CA VAL A 124 -15.80 8.08 10.01
C VAL A 124 -15.05 7.92 11.32
N LEU A 125 -14.78 6.67 11.70
CA LEU A 125 -13.94 6.35 12.84
C LEU A 125 -12.48 6.32 12.41
N VAL A 126 -11.68 7.20 13.00
CA VAL A 126 -10.22 7.18 12.84
C VAL A 126 -9.63 6.22 13.87
N ILE A 127 -8.91 5.21 13.40
CA ILE A 127 -8.41 4.15 14.26
C ILE A 127 -7.24 4.69 15.10
N PRO A 128 -7.26 4.50 16.43
CA PRO A 128 -6.19 5.01 17.29
C PRO A 128 -4.89 4.28 17.01
N THR A 129 -3.78 5.00 17.11
CA THR A 129 -2.45 4.47 16.81
C THR A 129 -2.01 3.34 17.76
N SER A 130 -2.67 3.19 18.92
CA SER A 130 -2.49 2.06 19.83
C SER A 130 -2.96 0.73 19.22
N ALA A 131 -3.98 0.75 18.36
CA ALA A 131 -4.46 -0.44 17.66
C ALA A 131 -3.49 -0.90 16.56
N LEU A 132 -2.53 -0.06 16.17
CA LEU A 132 -1.51 -0.37 15.17
C LEU A 132 -0.30 -1.15 15.74
N GLY A 133 -0.36 -1.62 16.99
CA GLY A 133 0.67 -2.49 17.57
C GLY A 133 2.07 -1.88 17.65
N GLY A 134 2.17 -0.54 17.75
CA GLY A 134 3.46 0.17 17.78
C GLY A 134 4.01 0.57 16.41
N ALA A 135 3.31 0.28 15.30
CA ALA A 135 3.68 0.67 13.94
C ALA A 135 3.36 2.15 13.61
N THR A 136 3.27 3.03 14.61
CA THR A 136 2.79 4.41 14.47
C THR A 136 3.72 5.29 13.63
N SER A 137 5.01 4.92 13.54
CA SER A 137 5.99 5.54 12.65
C SER A 137 5.94 5.03 11.21
N ALA A 138 5.32 3.87 10.97
CA ALA A 138 5.16 3.30 9.65
C ALA A 138 3.97 3.95 8.90
N TYR A 139 2.88 4.27 9.61
CA TYR A 139 1.67 4.85 9.00
C TYR A 139 1.55 6.33 9.35
N LYS A 140 1.83 7.21 8.38
CA LYS A 140 1.65 8.66 8.55
C LYS A 140 0.18 9.04 8.68
N ARG A 141 -0.70 8.34 7.96
CA ARG A 141 -2.15 8.48 8.07
C ARG A 141 -2.74 7.26 8.78
N PRO A 142 -3.49 7.42 9.88
CA PRO A 142 -4.16 6.31 10.53
C PRO A 142 -5.22 5.71 9.58
N PRO A 143 -5.45 4.40 9.62
CA PRO A 143 -6.53 3.80 8.87
C PRO A 143 -7.88 4.18 9.50
N GLU A 144 -8.95 3.99 8.75
CA GLU A 144 -10.26 4.52 9.09
C GLU A 144 -11.35 3.49 8.76
N CYS A 145 -12.48 3.54 9.45
CA CYS A 145 -13.64 2.73 9.14
C CYS A 145 -14.96 3.50 9.26
N ILE A 146 -15.99 2.99 8.60
CA ILE A 146 -17.39 3.40 8.74
C ILE A 146 -18.18 2.14 9.08
N ILE A 147 -19.11 2.27 10.02
CA ILE A 147 -20.00 1.19 10.45
C ILE A 147 -21.43 1.63 10.22
N GLU A 148 -22.15 0.86 9.42
CA GLU A 148 -23.50 1.18 9.00
C GLU A 148 -24.45 0.09 9.47
N ALA A 149 -25.49 0.46 10.20
CA ALA A 149 -26.56 -0.47 10.51
C ALA A 149 -27.49 -0.59 9.29
N MET A 150 -27.71 -1.81 8.81
CA MET A 150 -28.57 -2.05 7.65
C MET A 150 -30.02 -1.74 8.03
N GLN A 151 -30.70 -1.00 7.18
CA GLN A 151 -32.11 -0.64 7.39
C GLN A 151 -33.00 -1.42 6.43
N VAL A 152 -34.13 -1.88 6.95
CA VAL A 152 -35.20 -2.52 6.20
C VAL A 152 -36.51 -1.77 6.43
N LEU A 153 -37.42 -1.84 5.46
CA LEU A 153 -38.78 -1.35 5.65
C LEU A 153 -39.62 -2.45 6.29
N ASN A 154 -40.30 -2.15 7.38
CA ASN A 154 -41.28 -3.06 7.94
C ASN A 154 -42.57 -3.07 7.10
N SER A 155 -43.53 -3.94 7.43
CA SER A 155 -44.82 -4.05 6.72
C SER A 155 -45.66 -2.76 6.75
N ALA A 156 -45.36 -1.82 7.66
CA ALA A 156 -45.97 -0.50 7.74
C ALA A 156 -45.17 0.58 6.98
N ASN A 157 -44.18 0.18 6.17
CA ASN A 157 -43.29 1.05 5.40
C ASN A 157 -42.50 2.06 6.25
N VAL A 158 -42.20 1.70 7.50
CA VAL A 158 -41.33 2.45 8.41
C VAL A 158 -39.93 1.84 8.37
N LEU A 159 -38.90 2.69 8.36
CA LEU A 159 -37.50 2.25 8.42
C LEU A 159 -37.21 1.66 9.80
N THR A 160 -36.77 0.42 9.81
CA THR A 160 -36.33 -0.32 11.00
C THR A 160 -34.91 -0.83 10.76
N THR A 161 -34.08 -0.78 11.79
CA THR A 161 -32.71 -1.31 11.72
C THR A 161 -32.73 -2.82 11.89
N THR A 162 -31.99 -3.55 11.05
CA THR A 162 -31.74 -4.99 11.20
C THR A 162 -30.56 -5.21 12.14
N SER A 163 -30.41 -6.42 12.67
CA SER A 163 -29.18 -6.85 13.36
C SER A 163 -27.98 -7.06 12.42
N THR A 164 -28.12 -6.69 11.15
CA THR A 164 -27.05 -6.71 10.14
C THR A 164 -26.33 -5.37 10.11
N TYR A 165 -25.00 -5.40 10.20
CA TYR A 165 -24.12 -4.24 10.11
C TYR A 165 -23.13 -4.41 8.95
N LEU A 166 -22.93 -3.35 8.16
CA LEU A 166 -21.90 -3.26 7.16
C LEU A 166 -20.73 -2.45 7.70
N ILE A 167 -19.54 -3.01 7.68
CA ILE A 167 -18.31 -2.34 8.08
C ILE A 167 -17.48 -2.14 6.83
N THR A 168 -17.17 -0.90 6.50
CA THR A 168 -16.22 -0.55 5.45
C THR A 168 -14.99 0.01 6.12
N ALA A 169 -13.82 -0.53 5.80
CA ALA A 169 -12.55 -0.07 6.31
C ALA A 169 -11.65 0.38 5.16
N ARG A 170 -10.87 1.42 5.38
CA ARG A 170 -9.84 1.87 4.46
C ARG A 170 -8.49 2.00 5.15
N GLY A 171 -7.47 1.42 4.52
CA GLY A 171 -6.09 1.48 4.96
C GLY A 171 -5.23 2.27 3.97
N PHE A 172 -4.15 2.85 4.50
CA PHE A 172 -3.26 3.71 3.74
C PHE A 172 -1.84 3.20 3.77
N GLY A 173 -1.14 3.37 2.64
CA GLY A 173 0.30 3.11 2.57
C GLY A 173 1.11 4.11 3.42
N PRO A 174 2.36 3.77 3.77
CA PRO A 174 3.25 4.63 4.58
C PRO A 174 3.54 6.00 3.94
N GLU A 175 3.38 6.13 2.63
CA GLU A 175 3.60 7.34 1.86
C GLU A 175 2.46 8.36 1.96
N VAL A 176 1.24 7.92 2.30
CA VAL A 176 0.05 8.78 2.36
C VAL A 176 0.18 9.73 3.55
N SER A 177 0.14 11.03 3.29
CA SER A 177 0.21 12.05 4.36
C SER A 177 -1.00 12.00 5.28
N ASN A 178 -0.79 12.38 6.54
CA ASN A 178 -1.89 12.50 7.49
C ASN A 178 -2.98 13.46 6.98
N ALA A 179 -4.22 13.24 7.40
CA ALA A 179 -5.33 14.14 7.11
C ALA A 179 -5.19 15.43 7.93
N ASP A 180 -5.44 16.59 7.31
CA ASP A 180 -5.69 17.82 8.07
C ASP A 180 -7.06 17.69 8.77
N PRO A 181 -7.13 17.83 10.11
CA PRO A 181 -8.39 17.70 10.85
C PRO A 181 -9.41 18.80 10.51
N ALA A 182 -8.99 19.99 10.06
CA ALA A 182 -9.89 21.10 9.73
C ALA A 182 -10.42 21.02 8.29
N VAL A 183 -9.55 20.65 7.34
CA VAL A 183 -9.87 20.59 5.91
C VAL A 183 -9.42 19.25 5.36
N ARG A 184 -10.11 18.19 5.79
CA ARG A 184 -9.87 16.84 5.25
C ARG A 184 -10.03 16.88 3.73
N ALA A 185 -9.16 16.16 3.05
CA ALA A 185 -9.11 16.06 1.60
C ALA A 185 -8.81 14.62 1.20
N ARG A 186 -9.08 14.32 -0.07
CA ARG A 186 -8.84 13.01 -0.65
C ARG A 186 -7.38 12.59 -0.50
N PRO A 187 -7.09 11.36 -0.05
CA PRO A 187 -5.73 10.86 0.10
C PRO A 187 -5.02 10.73 -1.26
N THR A 188 -3.70 10.96 -1.25
CA THR A 188 -2.82 10.74 -2.41
C THR A 188 -1.81 9.64 -2.10
N GLY A 189 -1.90 8.51 -2.80
CA GLY A 189 -1.02 7.35 -2.61
C GLY A 189 -1.79 6.04 -2.59
N SER A 190 -1.21 5.00 -2.00
CA SER A 190 -1.83 3.68 -1.88
C SER A 190 -2.97 3.72 -0.87
N GLU A 191 -4.17 3.36 -1.32
CA GLU A 191 -5.37 3.21 -0.51
C GLU A 191 -5.98 1.84 -0.81
N VAL A 192 -6.36 1.12 0.24
CA VAL A 192 -7.00 -0.19 0.13
C VAL A 192 -8.31 -0.16 0.90
N TRP A 193 -9.34 -0.74 0.29
CA TRP A 193 -10.69 -0.79 0.84
C TRP A 193 -11.07 -2.24 1.15
N LEU A 194 -11.56 -2.48 2.36
CA LEU A 194 -12.11 -3.77 2.78
C LEU A 194 -13.54 -3.57 3.27
N GLN A 195 -14.36 -4.61 3.12
CA GLN A 195 -15.74 -4.57 3.58
C GLN A 195 -16.10 -5.91 4.24
N SER A 196 -16.77 -5.82 5.37
CA SER A 196 -17.31 -6.95 6.14
C SER A 196 -18.78 -6.70 6.46
N THR A 197 -19.52 -7.79 6.65
CA THR A 197 -20.91 -7.76 7.09
C THR A 197 -21.03 -8.65 8.31
N LEU A 198 -21.56 -8.11 9.40
CA LEU A 198 -21.84 -8.86 10.63
C LEU A 198 -23.35 -8.95 10.83
N GLU A 199 -23.82 -10.10 11.31
CA GLU A 199 -25.23 -10.35 11.64
C GLU A 199 -25.33 -10.92 13.05
N PHE A 200 -26.32 -10.44 13.81
CA PHE A 200 -26.58 -10.83 15.20
C PHE A 200 -28.00 -11.36 15.41
#